data_AF-A0A379FRP4-F1
#
_entry.id   AF-A0A379FRP4-F1
#
_cell.length_a   1.000
_cell.length_b   1.000
_cell.length_c   1.000
_cell.angle_alpha   90.00
_cell.angle_beta   90.00
_cell.angle_gamma   90.00
#
_symmetry.space_group_name_H-M   'P 1'
#
loop_
_entity.id
_entity.type
_entity.pdbx_description
1 polymer ?
#
loop_
_entity_poly.entity_id
_entity_poly.type
_entity_poly.pdbx_seq_one_letter_code
_entity_poly.pdbx_strand_id
1 'polypeptide(L)' 'MANITEQSQYKSVFKEIKAVVKDIAENEKFNAELLASRRQINQLLSIHWGLKSSATPPELLAGWRGRLLAEPIAKLLASV' A
#
# COMPACT_ATOMS: atom_id res chain seq x y z
N MET A 1 -13.52 11.43 12.91
CA MET A 1 -12.53 10.40 12.50
C MET A 1 -12.54 10.36 11.00
N ALA A 2 -11.46 10.79 10.33
CA ALA A 2 -11.47 10.88 8.88
C ALA A 2 -11.53 9.47 8.26
N ASN A 3 -12.57 9.22 7.47
CA ASN A 3 -12.79 7.94 6.82
C ASN A 3 -12.00 7.90 5.52
N ILE A 4 -11.01 7.02 5.47
CA ILE A 4 -10.19 6.81 4.27
C ILE A 4 -11.02 6.44 3.04
N THR A 5 -12.19 5.84 3.25
CA THR A 5 -13.13 5.42 2.22
C THR A 5 -13.87 6.55 1.53
N GLU A 6 -13.81 7.77 2.07
CA GLU A 6 -14.47 8.96 1.49
C GLU A 6 -13.57 9.69 0.48
N GLN A 7 -12.29 9.33 0.41
CA GLN A 7 -11.40 9.85 -0.62
C GLN A 7 -11.83 9.31 -1.99
N SER A 8 -12.13 10.21 -2.94
CA SER A 8 -12.65 9.83 -4.26
C SER A 8 -11.72 8.85 -5.00
N GLN A 9 -10.42 8.96 -4.77
CA GLN A 9 -9.39 8.11 -5.38
C GLN A 9 -9.19 6.78 -4.63
N TYR A 10 -9.69 6.61 -3.40
CA TYR A 10 -9.38 5.44 -2.56
C TYR A 10 -9.66 4.11 -3.22
N LYS A 11 -10.82 3.96 -3.87
CA LYS A 11 -11.16 2.69 -4.52
C LYS A 11 -10.22 2.37 -5.70
N SER A 12 -9.77 3.40 -6.44
CA SER A 12 -8.83 3.22 -7.55
C SER A 12 -7.45 2.83 -7.02
N VAL A 13 -6.88 3.68 -6.16
CA VAL A 13 -5.54 3.48 -5.59
C VAL A 13 -5.44 2.15 -4.85
N PHE A 14 -6.47 1.78 -4.08
CA PHE A 14 -6.50 0.50 -3.37
C PHE A 14 -6.51 -0.69 -4.33
N LYS A 15 -7.21 -0.59 -5.46
CA LYS A 15 -7.22 -1.63 -6.50
C LYS A 15 -5.88 -1.71 -7.22
N GLU A 16 -5.27 -0.57 -7.53
CA GLU A 16 -3.96 -0.52 -8.19
C GLU A 16 -2.85 -1.06 -7.29
N ILE A 17 -2.82 -0.69 -6.00
CA ILE A 17 -1.86 -1.25 -5.04
C ILE A 17 -2.02 -2.77 -4.95
N LYS A 18 -3.26 -3.28 -4.91
CA LYS A 18 -3.47 -4.74 -4.93
C LYS A 18 -2.95 -5.39 -6.21
N ALA A 19 -3.12 -4.75 -7.37
CA ALA A 19 -2.62 -5.27 -8.64
C ALA A 19 -1.09 -5.37 -8.59
N VAL A 20 -0.40 -4.30 -8.17
CA VAL A 20 1.06 -4.30 -7.98
C VAL A 20 1.52 -5.39 -7.01
N VAL A 21 0.85 -5.52 -5.85
CA VAL A 21 1.17 -6.57 -4.87
C VAL A 21 0.97 -7.95 -5.48
N LYS A 22 -0.09 -8.15 -6.25
CA LYS A 22 -0.37 -9.44 -6.89
C LYS A 22 0.70 -9.78 -7.93
N ASP A 23 1.06 -8.83 -8.79
CA ASP A 23 2.09 -9.06 -9.83
C ASP A 23 3.44 -9.40 -9.20
N ILE A 24 3.84 -8.69 -8.15
CA ILE A 24 5.09 -8.95 -7.43
C ILE A 24 5.02 -10.29 -6.70
N ALA A 25 3.90 -10.62 -6.08
CA ALA A 25 3.70 -11.91 -5.43
C ALA A 25 3.78 -13.07 -6.44
N GLU A 26 3.21 -12.92 -7.63
CA GLU A 26 3.30 -13.92 -8.70
C GLU A 26 4.75 -14.08 -9.22
N ASN A 27 5.47 -12.98 -9.41
CA ASN A 27 6.88 -13.01 -9.84
C ASN A 27 7.80 -13.67 -8.80
N GLU A 28 7.62 -13.32 -7.53
CA GLU A 28 8.43 -13.82 -6.40
C GLU A 28 7.91 -15.15 -5.84
N LYS A 29 6.84 -15.72 -6.42
CA LYS A 29 6.15 -16.94 -5.97
C LYS A 29 5.70 -16.89 -4.50
N PHE A 30 5.29 -15.71 -4.04
CA PHE A 30 4.67 -15.49 -2.74
C PHE A 30 3.14 -15.45 -2.83
N ASN A 31 2.47 -15.60 -1.68
CA ASN A 31 1.04 -15.34 -1.61
C ASN A 31 0.80 -13.82 -1.48
N ALA A 32 0.00 -13.26 -2.39
CA ALA A 32 -0.33 -11.83 -2.40
C ALA A 32 -0.94 -11.33 -1.08
N GLU A 33 -1.77 -12.15 -0.41
CA GLU A 33 -2.35 -11.78 0.89
C GLU A 33 -1.32 -11.78 2.03
N LEU A 34 -0.28 -12.63 1.93
CA LEU A 34 0.86 -12.61 2.86
C LEU A 34 1.79 -11.43 2.59
N LEU A 35 1.88 -11.00 1.33
CA LEU A 35 2.73 -9.90 0.90
C LEU A 35 2.13 -8.55 1.34
N ALA A 36 0.82 -8.35 1.10
CA ALA A 36 0.10 -7.18 1.60
C ALA A 36 -1.34 -7.51 2.01
N SER A 37 -1.67 -7.24 3.27
CA SER A 37 -3.05 -7.30 3.76
C SER A 37 -3.79 -5.98 3.53
N ARG A 38 -5.13 -6.04 3.53
CA ARG A 38 -6.00 -4.84 3.48
C ARG A 38 -5.67 -3.83 4.59
N ARG A 39 -5.33 -4.30 5.79
CA ARG A 39 -4.95 -3.43 6.92
C ARG A 39 -3.69 -2.63 6.60
N GLN A 40 -2.68 -3.28 6.01
CA GLN A 40 -1.40 -2.66 5.66
C GLN A 40 -1.54 -1.64 4.54
N ILE A 41 -2.34 -1.94 3.51
CA ILE A 41 -2.64 -0.98 2.43
C ILE A 41 -3.39 0.23 3.02
N ASN A 42 -4.38 0.00 3.89
CA ASN A 42 -5.11 1.09 4.52
C ASN A 42 -4.23 1.94 5.46
N GLN A 43 -3.28 1.31 6.17
CA GLN A 43 -2.31 2.02 7.00
C GLN A 43 -1.43 2.95 6.16
N LEU A 44 -0.89 2.44 5.05
CA LEU A 44 -0.11 3.23 4.09
C LEU A 44 -0.92 4.43 3.58
N LEU A 45 -2.13 4.19 3.07
CA LEU A 45 -2.98 5.24 2.51
C LEU A 45 -3.40 6.26 3.58
N SER A 46 -3.64 5.82 4.82
CA SER A 46 -3.96 6.72 5.93
C SER A 46 -2.81 7.67 6.23
N ILE A 47 -1.57 7.19 6.13
CA ILE A 47 -0.36 8.00 6.35
C ILE A 47 -0.13 8.93 5.17
N HIS A 48 -0.26 8.42 3.94
CA HIS A 48 -0.07 9.19 2.71
C HIS A 48 -1.01 10.40 2.62
N TRP A 49 -2.28 10.24 2.98
CA TRP A 49 -3.25 11.35 3.00
C TRP A 49 -3.30 12.12 4.33
N GLY A 50 -2.34 11.92 5.24
CA GLY A 50 -2.27 12.65 6.51
C GLY A 50 -3.42 12.37 7.48
N LEU A 51 -4.21 11.32 7.26
CA LEU A 51 -5.30 10.91 8.15
C LEU A 51 -4.77 10.30 9.46
N LYS A 52 -3.56 9.74 9.41
CA LYS A 52 -2.81 9.24 10.57
C LYS A 52 -1.37 9.69 10.49
N SER A 53 -0.84 10.19 11.60
CA SER A 53 0.60 10.40 11.74
C SER A 53 1.23 9.11 12.25
N SER A 54 2.29 8.64 11.60
CA SER A 54 3.10 7.51 12.05
C SER A 54 4.55 7.93 12.06
N ALA A 55 5.22 7.72 13.20
CA ALA A 55 6.65 7.97 13.35
C ALA A 55 7.51 6.93 12.61
N THR A 56 6.90 5.83 12.19
CA THR A 56 7.57 4.70 11.55
C THR A 56 7.04 4.49 10.14
N PRO A 57 7.89 4.04 9.20
CA PRO A 57 7.42 3.69 7.87
C PRO A 57 6.33 2.60 7.94
N PRO A 58 5.34 2.62 7.04
CA PRO A 58 4.27 1.63 6.99
C PRO A 58 4.86 0.21 6.91
N GLU A 59 4.23 -0.76 7.58
CA GLU A 59 4.68 -2.16 7.57
C GLU A 59 4.86 -2.72 6.15
N LEU A 60 4.03 -2.26 5.21
CA LEU A 60 4.08 -2.65 3.80
C LEU A 60 5.38 -2.23 3.10
N LEU A 61 5.98 -1.13 3.56
CA LEU A 61 7.20 -0.55 3.02
C LEU A 61 8.42 -0.84 3.91
N ALA A 62 8.27 -1.68 4.93
CA ALA A 62 9.33 -2.01 5.88
C ALA A 62 9.95 -3.39 5.59
N GLY A 63 11.20 -3.57 6.01
CA GLY A 63 11.92 -4.84 5.93
C GLY A 63 12.07 -5.36 4.49
N TRP A 64 11.92 -6.69 4.32
CA TRP A 64 12.06 -7.33 3.01
C TRP A 64 10.91 -7.00 2.05
N ARG A 65 9.69 -6.76 2.57
CA ARG A 65 8.54 -6.35 1.77
C ARG A 65 8.77 -4.99 1.12
N GLY A 66 9.33 -4.06 1.89
CA GLY A 66 9.73 -2.74 1.39
C GLY A 66 10.70 -2.82 0.22
N ARG A 67 11.62 -3.78 0.18
CA ARG A 67 12.55 -3.92 -0.95
C ARG A 67 11.86 -4.25 -2.27
N LEU A 68 10.72 -4.92 -2.22
CA LEU A 68 9.96 -5.32 -3.40
C LEU A 68 8.87 -4.29 -3.75
N LEU A 69 8.18 -3.78 -2.71
CA LEU A 69 6.96 -3.01 -2.85
C LEU A 69 7.20 -1.50 -2.76
N ALA A 70 8.26 -1.03 -2.11
CA ALA A 70 8.40 0.40 -1.81
C ALA A 70 8.49 1.26 -3.06
N GLU A 71 9.33 0.89 -4.02
CA GLU A 71 9.49 1.63 -5.27
C GLU A 71 8.20 1.65 -6.12
N PRO A 72 7.58 0.51 -6.48
CA PRO A 72 6.39 0.52 -7.34
C PRO A 72 5.18 1.17 -6.64
N ILE A 73 5.03 0.98 -5.33
CA ILE A 73 3.95 1.65 -4.57
C ILE A 73 4.22 3.16 -4.46
N ALA A 74 5.45 3.59 -4.19
CA ALA A 74 5.77 5.02 -4.12
C ALA A 74 5.54 5.71 -5.47
N LYS A 75 5.89 5.05 -6.58
CA LYS A 75 5.63 5.55 -7.93
C LYS A 75 4.13 5.68 -8.22
N LEU A 76 3.34 4.69 -7.81
CA LEU A 76 1.89 4.72 -7.92
C LEU A 76 1.31 5.89 -7.10
N LEU A 77 1.70 6.03 -5.83
CA LEU A 77 1.22 7.10 -4.96
C LEU A 77 1.66 8.49 -5.41
N ALA A 78 2.81 8.64 -6.09
CA ALA A 78 3.24 9.91 -6.66
C ALA A 78 2.38 10.36 -7.87
N SER A 79 1.59 9.45 -8.44
CA SER A 79 0.71 9.73 -9.60
C SER A 79 -0.74 10.05 -9.23
N VAL A 80 -1.05 10.10 -7.92
CA VAL A 80 -2.41 10.25 -7.37
C VAL A 80 -2.61 11.63 -6.77
#